data_AF-A0A410MCB9-F1
#
_entry.id   AF-A0A410MCB9-F1
#
_cell.length_a   1.000
_cell.length_b   1.000
_cell.length_c   1.000
_cell.angle_alpha   90.00
_cell.angle_beta   90.00
_cell.angle_gamma   90.00
#
_symmetry.space_group_name_H-M   'P 1'
#
loop_
_entity.id
_entity.type
_entity.pdbx_description
1 polymer ?
#
loop_
_entity_poly.entity_id
_entity_poly.type
_entity_poly.pdbx_seq_one_letter_code
_entity_poly.pdbx_strand_id
1 'polypeptide(L)' 'MSQQLRDQLKRYKRKNNIQTPHPKKNTPKKKKERMSHRDVEDLMGVNRPTYRRGKGGAMKQR' A
#
# COMPACT_ATOMS: atom_id res chain seq x y z
N MET A 1 -39.04 -1.96 -6.28
CA MET A 1 -38.85 -0.52 -6.61
C MET A 1 -39.48 -0.27 -7.97
N SER A 2 -40.50 0.61 -8.07
CA SER A 2 -41.20 0.86 -9.34
C SER A 2 -40.34 1.65 -10.32
N GLN A 3 -40.54 1.40 -11.63
CA GLN A 3 -39.79 2.10 -12.69
C GLN A 3 -40.07 3.61 -12.68
N GLN A 4 -41.32 3.99 -12.41
CA GLN A 4 -41.77 5.38 -12.29
C GLN A 4 -40.99 6.14 -11.20
N LEU A 5 -40.76 5.51 -10.05
CA LEU A 5 -40.03 6.13 -8.94
C LEU A 5 -38.54 6.35 -9.27
N ARG A 6 -37.91 5.43 -10.03
CA ARG A 6 -36.54 5.60 -10.51
C ARG A 6 -36.40 6.80 -11.44
N ASP A 7 -37.37 7.00 -12.34
CA ASP A 7 -37.36 8.12 -13.28
C ASP A 7 -37.57 9.46 -12.58
N GLN A 8 -38.47 9.52 -11.60
CA GLN A 8 -38.70 10.71 -10.78
C GLN A 8 -37.42 11.12 -10.04
N LEU A 9 -36.73 10.16 -9.40
CA LEU A 9 -35.46 10.41 -8.72
C LEU A 9 -34.35 10.86 -9.69
N LYS A 10 -34.29 10.29 -10.91
CA LYS A 10 -33.32 10.69 -11.94
C LYS A 10 -33.55 12.12 -12.44
N ARG A 11 -34.81 12.57 -12.54
CA ARG A 11 -35.16 13.97 -12.89
C ARG A 11 -34.80 14.92 -11.76
N TYR A 12 -35.14 14.55 -10.51
CA TYR A 12 -34.83 15.35 -9.33
C TYR A 12 -33.32 15.57 -9.15
N LYS A 13 -32.49 14.54 -9.32
CA LYS A 13 -31.02 14.66 -9.23
C LYS A 13 -30.44 15.63 -10.27
N ARG A 14 -30.94 15.56 -11.52
CA ARG A 14 -30.53 16.46 -12.61
C ARG A 14 -30.92 17.92 -12.33
N LYS A 15 -32.15 18.16 -11.87
CA LYS A 15 -32.65 19.51 -11.57
C LYS A 15 -31.86 20.19 -10.45
N ASN A 16 -31.44 19.43 -9.44
CA ASN A 16 -30.78 19.96 -8.25
C ASN A 16 -29.24 19.82 -8.29
N ASN A 17 -28.64 19.47 -9.45
CA ASN A 17 -27.19 19.24 -9.61
C ASN A 17 -26.58 18.31 -8.53
N ILE A 18 -27.34 17.29 -8.12
CA ILE A 18 -26.88 16.34 -7.10
C ILE A 18 -25.91 15.37 -7.75
N GLN A 19 -24.62 15.55 -7.48
CA GLN A 19 -23.58 14.61 -7.87
C GLN A 19 -23.67 13.36 -7.01
N THR A 20 -24.11 12.25 -7.60
CA THR A 20 -24.03 10.96 -6.92
C THR A 20 -22.64 10.37 -7.15
N PRO A 21 -21.91 9.97 -6.10
CA PRO A 21 -20.66 9.25 -6.28
C PRO A 21 -20.94 8.00 -7.12
N HIS A 22 -20.32 7.92 -8.30
CA HIS A 22 -20.33 6.67 -9.04
C HIS A 22 -19.67 5.60 -8.19
N PRO A 23 -20.17 4.35 -8.21
CA PRO A 23 -19.45 3.26 -7.57
C PRO A 23 -18.03 3.27 -8.14
N LYS A 24 -17.03 3.47 -7.26
CA LYS A 24 -15.62 3.46 -7.66
C LYS A 24 -15.43 2.17 -8.45
N LYS A 25 -15.07 2.30 -9.74
CA LYS A 25 -14.70 1.14 -10.55
C LYS A 25 -13.72 0.33 -9.71
N ASN A 26 -13.94 -0.97 -9.58
CA ASN A 26 -13.05 -1.87 -8.85
C ASN A 26 -11.69 -1.88 -9.55
N THR A 27 -10.86 -0.88 -9.27
CA THR A 27 -9.49 -0.88 -9.70
C THR A 27 -8.80 -2.00 -8.93
N PRO A 28 -8.04 -2.87 -9.61
CA PRO A 28 -7.30 -3.90 -8.90
C PRO A 28 -6.44 -3.20 -7.86
N LYS A 29 -6.64 -3.56 -6.59
CA LYS A 29 -5.84 -3.00 -5.49
C LYS A 29 -4.38 -3.31 -5.82
N LYS A 30 -3.54 -2.28 -5.93
CA LYS A 30 -2.09 -2.47 -6.08
C LYS A 30 -1.64 -3.41 -4.98
N LYS A 31 -0.90 -4.47 -5.33
CA LYS A 31 -0.33 -5.38 -4.34
C LYS A 31 0.51 -4.54 -3.39
N LYS A 32 0.21 -4.62 -2.08
CA LYS A 32 1.08 -4.02 -1.07
C LYS A 32 2.41 -4.77 -1.14
N GLU A 33 3.50 -4.08 -1.39
CA GLU A 33 4.82 -4.68 -1.31
C GLU A 33 5.04 -5.17 0.12
N ARG A 34 5.40 -6.44 0.27
CA ARG A 34 5.73 -7.05 1.55
C ARG A 34 7.24 -7.24 1.55
N MET A 35 7.92 -6.59 2.49
CA MET A 35 9.31 -6.88 2.77
C MET A 35 9.42 -8.32 3.29
N SER A 36 10.38 -9.07 2.76
CA SER A 36 10.76 -10.36 3.32
C SER A 36 11.45 -10.18 4.68
N HIS A 37 11.58 -11.26 5.45
CA HIS A 37 12.27 -11.18 6.74
C HIS A 37 13.72 -10.72 6.57
N ARG A 38 14.39 -11.17 5.52
CA ARG A 38 15.75 -10.76 5.18
C ARG A 38 15.85 -9.29 4.82
N ASP A 39 14.86 -8.75 4.09
CA ASP A 39 14.82 -7.32 3.77
C ASP A 39 14.68 -6.47 5.05
N VAL A 40 13.91 -6.97 6.03
CA VAL A 40 13.80 -6.33 7.35
C VAL A 40 15.14 -6.41 8.09
N GLU A 41 15.77 -7.58 8.16
CA GLU A 41 17.07 -7.76 8.81
C GLU A 41 18.17 -6.89 8.22
N ASP A 42 18.24 -6.81 6.89
CA ASP A 42 19.21 -6.00 6.16
C ASP A 42 18.96 -4.51 6.39
N LEU A 43 17.68 -4.09 6.40
CA LEU A 43 17.28 -2.72 6.76
C LEU A 43 17.67 -2.37 8.20
N MET A 44 17.47 -3.30 9.13
CA MET A 44 17.85 -3.16 10.54
C MET A 44 19.36 -3.30 10.77
N GLY A 45 20.13 -3.66 9.74
CA GLY A 45 21.57 -3.83 9.82
C GLY A 45 22.03 -5.07 10.59
N VAL A 46 21.14 -6.05 10.78
CA VAL A 46 21.40 -7.30 11.53
C VAL A 46 22.49 -8.12 10.83
N ASN A 47 22.43 -8.22 9.50
CA ASN A 47 23.36 -9.00 8.70
C ASN A 47 24.63 -8.23 8.30
N ARG A 48 24.97 -7.14 9.00
CA ARG A 48 26.18 -6.35 8.69
C ARG A 48 27.44 -7.07 9.17
N PRO A 49 28.48 -7.19 8.32
CA PRO A 49 29.76 -7.73 8.75
C PRO A 49 30.36 -6.84 9.83
N THR A 50 30.75 -7.43 10.96
CA THR A 50 31.45 -6.72 12.02
C THR A 50 32.94 -7.01 11.93
N TYR A 51 33.76 -5.97 12.07
CA TYR A 51 35.22 -6.09 12.00
C TYR A 51 35.84 -5.85 13.37
N ARG A 52 36.80 -6.69 13.75
CA ARG A 52 37.56 -6.56 15.00
C ARG A 52 39.04 -6.76 14.73
N ARG A 53 39.88 -6.15 15.56
CA ARG A 53 41.33 -6.37 15.50
C ARG A 53 41.67 -7.65 16.27
N GLY A 54 42.41 -8.55 15.63
CA GLY A 54 42.96 -9.74 16.27
C GLY A 54 44.25 -9.44 17.04
N LYS A 55 44.79 -10.47 17.73
CA LYS A 55 46.17 -10.41 18.23
C LYS A 55 47.11 -10.20 17.03
N GLY A 56 47.97 -9.17 17.09
CA GLY A 56 48.80 -8.73 15.97
C GLY A 56 48.25 -7.54 15.15
N GLY A 57 47.14 -6.93 15.55
CA GLY A 57 46.67 -5.64 15.02
C GLY A 57 45.94 -5.69 13.67
N ALA A 58 46.02 -6.81 12.96
CA ALA A 58 45.29 -7.06 11.72
C ALA A 58 43.77 -7.00 11.94
N MET A 59 43.06 -6.31 11.05
CA MET A 59 41.59 -6.26 11.04
C MET A 59 41.05 -7.56 10.43
N LYS A 60 40.12 -8.21 11.14
CA LYS A 60 39.44 -9.43 10.68
C LYS A 60 37.93 -9.25 10.85
N GLN A 61 37.17 -9.78 9.91
CA GLN A 61 35.74 -9.94 10.11
C GLN A 61 35.53 -10.93 11.28
N ARG A 62 34.64 -10.58 12.21
CA ARG A 62 34.26 -11.42 13.34
C ARG A 62 33.24 -12.46 12.91
#